data_AF-A0A419IBX4-F1
#
_entry.id   AF-A0A419IBX4-F1
#
_cell.length_a   1.000
_cell.length_b   1.000
_cell.length_c   1.000
_cell.angle_alpha   90.00
_cell.angle_beta   90.00
_cell.angle_gamma   90.00
#
_symmetry.space_group_name_H-M   'P 1'
#
loop_
_entity.id
_entity.type
_entity.pdbx_description
1 polymer ?
#
loop_
_entity_poly.entity_id
_entity_poly.type
_entity_poly.pdbx_seq_one_letter_code
_entity_poly.pdbx_strand_id
1 'polypeptide(L)'
;MPDYYAVLGVGKTASAPEIKAAYRRLAKARHPDAGGSAATFQLLGEAYETLGDPGRRALYDAAALTVRARRRFSEEPGFVPEPPETAPEDLAWWGVAGEDSRMRHGRRRSPGHTPVVAAVAGLVLVLLPLLTGVEFTAPVLIVWLTLTAGTALLVQRLARGFLRARRAQHEYAGEFGGTTVFGSPGTEADELAERLTAELLERYLTRFPGARIFHGLAWPGSVFADVDHAVLCGRRLVLIESKQWLPGHYETAEDGRLLRNGRLFRGGGSRLPESLDRYRDLLPGIALRGAMILYPSREGELSTAAPDGEPAPPLTPVQFLHEIGGWLSAEPSTVDHETLRALTGLVTGQPERTA
;
A
#
# COMPACT_ATOMS: atom_id res chain seq x y z
N MET A 1 -10.85 18.35 -5.85
CA MET A 1 -11.42 18.06 -7.20
C MET A 1 -11.83 19.37 -7.88
N PRO A 2 -11.19 19.77 -8.99
CA PRO A 2 -11.47 21.04 -9.69
C PRO A 2 -12.88 21.11 -10.27
N ASP A 3 -13.50 22.30 -10.25
CA ASP A 3 -14.79 22.53 -10.91
C ASP A 3 -14.57 22.68 -12.43
N TYR A 4 -14.73 21.59 -13.17
CA TYR A 4 -14.53 21.56 -14.62
C TYR A 4 -15.52 22.46 -15.38
N TYR A 5 -16.70 22.71 -14.82
CA TYR A 5 -17.65 23.66 -15.40
C TYR A 5 -17.12 25.08 -15.29
N ALA A 6 -16.51 25.43 -14.14
CA ALA A 6 -15.84 26.71 -13.95
C ALA A 6 -14.57 26.84 -14.82
N VAL A 7 -13.79 25.77 -14.96
CA VAL A 7 -12.60 25.72 -15.85
C VAL A 7 -12.99 26.01 -17.29
N LEU A 8 -14.09 25.45 -17.78
CA LEU A 8 -14.61 25.72 -19.13
C LEU A 8 -15.45 27.02 -19.20
N GLY A 9 -15.79 27.63 -18.07
CA GLY A 9 -16.64 28.82 -18.01
C GLY A 9 -18.06 28.58 -18.52
N VAL A 10 -18.61 27.39 -18.27
CA VAL A 10 -19.95 26.98 -18.70
C VAL A 10 -20.82 26.58 -17.52
N GLY A 11 -22.14 26.67 -17.66
CA GLY A 11 -23.07 26.21 -16.63
C GLY A 11 -23.15 24.69 -16.54
N LYS A 12 -23.62 24.15 -15.40
CA LYS A 12 -23.85 22.71 -15.22
C LYS A 12 -24.92 22.12 -16.14
N THR A 13 -25.80 22.98 -16.66
CA THR A 13 -26.82 22.64 -17.65
C THR A 13 -26.32 22.79 -19.08
N ALA A 14 -25.03 23.11 -19.29
CA ALA A 14 -24.47 23.30 -20.62
C ALA A 14 -24.57 22.01 -21.44
N SER A 15 -24.98 22.17 -22.68
CA SER A 15 -25.06 21.13 -23.69
C SER A 15 -23.66 20.73 -24.19
N ALA A 16 -23.53 19.53 -24.75
CA ALA A 16 -22.26 19.07 -25.31
C ALA A 16 -21.68 20.01 -26.40
N PRO A 17 -22.50 20.63 -27.29
CA PRO A 17 -22.01 21.66 -28.20
C PRO A 17 -21.44 22.89 -27.50
N GLU A 18 -22.05 23.36 -26.41
CA GLU A 18 -21.57 24.52 -25.64
C GLU A 18 -20.25 24.22 -24.93
N ILE A 19 -20.12 23.03 -24.34
CA ILE A 19 -18.90 22.52 -23.71
C ILE A 19 -17.76 22.47 -24.74
N LYS A 20 -18.04 21.93 -25.93
CA LYS A 20 -17.08 21.86 -27.04
C LYS A 20 -16.68 23.22 -27.58
N ALA A 21 -17.62 24.15 -27.71
CA ALA A 21 -17.35 25.52 -28.15
C ALA A 21 -16.50 26.28 -27.13
N ALA A 22 -16.80 26.14 -25.84
CA ALA A 22 -16.05 26.75 -24.75
C ALA A 22 -14.61 26.23 -24.68
N TYR A 23 -14.43 24.91 -24.78
CA TYR A 23 -13.10 24.29 -24.85
C TYR A 23 -12.28 24.85 -26.02
N ARG A 24 -12.83 24.87 -27.24
CA ARG A 24 -12.09 25.39 -28.42
C ARG A 24 -11.68 26.85 -28.27
N ARG A 25 -12.55 27.68 -27.70
CA ARG A 25 -12.27 29.10 -27.44
C ARG A 25 -11.13 29.26 -26.43
N LEU A 26 -11.18 28.53 -25.33
CA LEU A 26 -10.19 28.59 -24.26
C LEU A 26 -8.86 27.95 -24.68
N ALA A 27 -8.87 26.86 -25.45
CA ALA A 27 -7.68 26.18 -25.92
C ALA A 27 -6.86 27.09 -26.84
N LYS A 28 -7.52 27.87 -27.71
CA LYS A 28 -6.86 28.89 -28.54
C LYS A 28 -6.27 30.04 -27.71
N ALA A 29 -6.96 30.46 -26.66
CA ALA A 29 -6.53 31.57 -25.82
C ALA A 29 -5.45 31.19 -24.78
N ARG A 30 -5.37 29.91 -24.41
CA ARG A 30 -4.49 29.39 -23.34
C ARG A 30 -3.44 28.40 -23.85
N HIS A 31 -3.24 28.35 -25.17
CA HIS A 31 -2.17 27.54 -25.76
C HIS A 31 -0.80 28.01 -25.25
N PRO A 32 0.16 27.11 -24.98
CA PRO A 32 1.52 27.48 -24.59
C PRO A 32 2.19 28.46 -25.57
N ASP A 33 1.97 28.26 -26.87
CA ASP A 33 2.48 29.15 -27.93
C ASP A 33 1.84 30.55 -27.93
N ALA A 34 0.72 30.73 -27.22
CA ALA A 34 0.02 32.00 -27.04
C ALA A 34 0.27 32.62 -25.65
N GLY A 35 1.22 32.08 -24.87
CA GLY A 35 1.57 32.57 -23.52
C GLY A 35 0.79 31.94 -22.37
N GLY A 36 0.10 30.82 -22.59
CA GLY A 36 -0.54 30.02 -21.54
C GLY A 36 0.43 29.07 -20.81
N SER A 37 0.08 28.61 -19.60
CA SER A 37 0.86 27.58 -18.91
C SER A 37 0.42 26.18 -19.30
N ALA A 38 1.39 25.25 -19.42
CA ALA A 38 1.13 23.84 -19.73
C ALA A 38 0.11 23.21 -18.76
N ALA A 39 0.23 23.53 -17.46
CA ALA A 39 -0.71 23.07 -16.43
C ALA A 39 -2.15 23.55 -16.67
N THR A 40 -2.33 24.82 -17.09
CA THR A 40 -3.69 25.35 -17.40
C THR A 40 -4.28 24.66 -18.62
N PHE A 41 -3.45 24.37 -19.62
CA PHE A 41 -3.87 23.70 -20.84
C PHE A 41 -4.24 22.23 -20.59
N GLN A 42 -3.47 21.53 -19.74
CA GLN A 42 -3.79 20.16 -19.30
C GLN A 42 -5.12 20.11 -18.56
N LEU A 43 -5.33 20.99 -17.57
CA LEU A 43 -6.59 21.07 -16.82
C LEU A 43 -7.79 21.37 -17.73
N LEU A 44 -7.59 22.20 -18.77
CA LEU A 44 -8.62 22.51 -19.76
C LEU A 44 -8.98 21.29 -20.62
N GLY A 45 -7.97 20.50 -21.02
CA GLY A 45 -8.16 19.24 -21.74
C GLY A 45 -8.94 18.23 -20.90
N GLU A 46 -8.53 18.04 -19.65
CA GLU A 46 -9.16 17.12 -18.70
C GLU A 46 -10.63 17.47 -18.42
N ALA A 47 -10.92 18.78 -18.27
CA ALA A 47 -12.28 19.28 -18.12
C ALA A 47 -13.16 18.94 -19.33
N TYR A 48 -12.61 19.08 -20.55
CA TYR A 48 -13.34 18.75 -21.77
C TYR A 48 -13.52 17.24 -21.97
N GLU A 49 -12.51 16.43 -21.68
CA GLU A 49 -12.60 14.96 -21.76
C GLU A 49 -13.64 14.41 -20.78
N THR A 50 -13.72 15.00 -19.59
CA THR A 50 -14.66 14.55 -18.56
C THR A 50 -16.08 15.05 -18.82
N LEU A 51 -16.27 16.34 -19.16
CA LEU A 51 -17.60 16.91 -19.36
C LEU A 51 -18.17 16.68 -20.76
N GLY A 52 -17.31 16.40 -21.74
CA GLY A 52 -17.69 16.17 -23.14
C GLY A 52 -18.28 14.78 -23.38
N ASP A 53 -17.89 13.78 -22.59
CA ASP A 53 -18.47 12.44 -22.63
C ASP A 53 -19.65 12.32 -21.64
N PRO A 54 -20.85 11.90 -22.09
CA PRO A 54 -22.02 11.80 -21.21
C PRO A 54 -21.84 10.85 -20.02
N GLY A 55 -21.11 9.74 -20.20
CA GLY A 55 -20.87 8.75 -19.14
C GLY A 55 -19.92 9.29 -18.08
N ARG A 56 -18.79 9.86 -18.50
CA ARG A 56 -17.81 10.50 -17.61
C ARG A 56 -18.39 11.71 -16.90
N ARG A 57 -19.23 12.50 -17.58
CA ARG A 57 -19.94 13.62 -16.98
C ARG A 57 -20.90 13.17 -15.88
N ALA A 58 -21.65 12.09 -16.12
CA ALA A 58 -22.57 11.55 -15.12
C ALA A 58 -21.81 11.07 -13.85
N LEU A 59 -20.67 10.40 -14.03
CA LEU A 59 -19.80 9.99 -12.91
C LEU A 59 -19.21 11.20 -12.18
N TYR A 60 -18.76 12.21 -12.91
CA TYR A 60 -18.25 13.46 -12.35
C TYR A 60 -19.33 14.19 -11.51
N ASP A 61 -20.54 14.31 -12.04
CA ASP A 61 -21.66 14.96 -11.35
C ASP A 61 -22.10 14.17 -10.11
N ALA A 62 -22.10 12.82 -10.18
CA ALA A 62 -22.39 11.95 -9.04
C ALA A 62 -21.32 12.07 -7.92
N ALA A 63 -20.03 12.12 -8.29
CA ALA A 63 -18.95 12.38 -7.36
C ALA A 63 -19.07 13.76 -6.71
N ALA A 64 -19.38 14.81 -7.50
CA ALA A 64 -19.57 16.16 -7.00
C ALA A 64 -20.76 16.29 -6.04
N LEU A 65 -21.85 15.55 -6.26
CA LEU A 65 -22.98 15.46 -5.32
C LEU A 65 -22.58 14.79 -4.01
N THR A 66 -21.70 13.78 -4.06
CA THR A 66 -21.14 13.11 -2.89
C THR A 66 -20.25 14.04 -2.07
N VAL A 67 -19.37 14.82 -2.73
CA VAL A 67 -18.54 15.85 -2.09
C VAL A 67 -19.41 16.95 -1.46
N ARG A 68 -20.50 17.35 -2.11
CA ARG A 68 -21.41 18.36 -1.58
C ARG A 68 -22.28 17.83 -0.42
N ALA A 69 -22.53 16.53 -0.38
CA ALA A 69 -23.12 15.86 0.78
C ALA A 69 -22.13 15.83 1.95
N ARG A 70 -20.84 15.51 1.71
CA ARG A 70 -19.75 15.59 2.71
C ARG A 70 -19.72 16.96 3.41
N ARG A 71 -19.70 18.06 2.64
CA ARG A 71 -19.77 19.45 3.18
C ARG A 71 -21.02 19.76 4.01
N ARG A 72 -22.11 18.99 3.87
CA ARG A 72 -23.38 19.25 4.56
C ARG A 72 -23.46 18.60 5.95
N PHE A 73 -22.54 17.68 6.26
CA PHE A 73 -22.37 17.06 7.59
C PHE A 73 -21.34 17.82 8.44
N SER A 74 -21.50 19.15 8.53
CA SER A 74 -20.82 20.09 9.45
C SER A 74 -19.52 19.58 10.11
N GLU A 75 -18.41 19.69 9.39
CA GLU A 75 -17.08 19.81 9.99
C GLU A 75 -17.07 21.10 10.82
N GLU A 76 -16.65 21.03 12.08
CA GLU A 76 -16.37 22.23 12.84
C GLU A 76 -15.07 22.85 12.27
N PRO A 77 -15.10 24.10 11.73
CA PRO A 77 -13.94 24.66 11.08
C PRO A 77 -12.75 24.75 12.03
N GLY A 78 -11.66 24.05 11.71
CA GLY A 78 -10.43 24.05 12.52
C GLY A 78 -10.41 23.03 13.66
N PHE A 79 -11.42 22.18 13.81
CA PHE A 79 -11.34 21.04 14.73
C PHE A 79 -10.31 20.02 14.23
N VAL A 80 -9.37 19.66 15.10
CA VAL A 80 -8.40 18.60 14.87
C VAL A 80 -8.60 17.54 15.96
N PRO A 81 -8.94 16.29 15.59
CA PRO A 81 -9.02 15.18 16.53
C PRO A 81 -7.71 15.02 17.30
N GLU A 82 -7.81 14.71 18.59
CA GLU A 82 -6.64 14.36 19.38
C GLU A 82 -6.00 13.06 18.84
N PRO A 83 -4.66 12.96 18.87
CA PRO A 83 -3.98 11.71 18.55
C PRO A 83 -4.47 10.58 19.46
N PRO A 84 -4.48 9.32 18.99
CA PRO A 84 -4.93 8.21 19.81
C PRO A 84 -4.10 8.07 21.09
N GLU A 85 -4.77 7.97 22.23
CA GLU A 85 -4.18 7.74 23.55
C GLU A 85 -3.80 6.27 23.76
N THR A 86 -3.06 5.66 22.82
CA THR A 86 -2.61 4.26 22.98
C THR A 86 -1.14 4.23 23.36
N ALA A 87 -0.88 3.78 24.59
CA ALA A 87 0.46 3.50 25.04
C ALA A 87 1.01 2.33 24.20
N PRO A 88 2.19 2.46 23.57
CA PRO A 88 2.66 1.43 22.65
C PRO A 88 2.83 0.04 23.28
N GLU A 89 3.12 -0.03 24.58
CA GLU A 89 3.18 -1.26 25.38
C GLU A 89 1.86 -2.05 25.43
N ASP A 90 0.71 -1.42 25.20
CA ASP A 90 -0.59 -2.09 25.17
C ASP A 90 -0.82 -2.86 23.86
N LEU A 91 -0.02 -2.58 22.84
CA LEU A 91 -0.08 -3.28 21.56
C LEU A 91 0.70 -4.59 21.66
N ALA A 92 -0.01 -5.72 21.63
CA ALA A 92 0.57 -7.06 21.79
C ALA A 92 1.75 -7.37 20.82
N TRP A 93 1.80 -6.69 19.67
CA TRP A 93 2.85 -6.85 18.66
C TRP A 93 4.04 -5.90 18.84
N TRP A 94 3.96 -4.90 19.73
CA TRP A 94 4.96 -3.82 19.85
C TRP A 94 6.34 -4.33 20.26
N GLY A 95 6.41 -5.26 21.21
CA GLY A 95 7.66 -5.90 21.62
C GLY A 95 8.29 -6.75 20.50
N VAL A 96 7.45 -7.44 19.74
CA VAL A 96 7.89 -8.32 18.63
C VAL A 96 8.42 -7.52 17.44
N ALA A 97 7.92 -6.31 17.24
CA ALA A 97 8.36 -5.42 16.16
C ALA A 97 9.79 -4.88 16.37
N GLY A 98 10.46 -5.20 17.50
CA GLY A 98 11.75 -4.65 17.86
C GLY A 98 12.90 -5.61 18.13
N GLU A 99 12.63 -6.88 18.39
CA GLU A 99 13.67 -7.85 18.76
C GLU A 99 14.41 -8.38 17.50
N ASP A 100 15.60 -7.83 17.29
CA ASP A 100 16.74 -8.48 16.63
C ASP A 100 16.57 -9.00 15.19
N SER A 101 15.68 -8.39 14.43
CA SER A 101 15.37 -8.82 13.06
C SER A 101 15.83 -7.78 12.03
N ARG A 102 17.10 -7.86 11.61
CA ARG A 102 17.51 -7.33 10.30
C ARG A 102 16.47 -7.79 9.27
N MET A 103 15.90 -6.87 8.50
CA MET A 103 14.88 -7.14 7.48
C MET A 103 15.23 -8.41 6.68
N ARG A 104 14.34 -9.41 6.74
CA ARG A 104 14.50 -10.72 6.11
C ARG A 104 13.69 -10.74 4.81
N HIS A 105 14.37 -10.57 3.68
CA HIS A 105 13.74 -10.69 2.36
C HIS A 105 13.12 -12.10 2.18
N GLY A 106 12.00 -12.19 1.47
CA GLY A 106 11.02 -13.29 1.48
C GLY A 106 11.50 -14.76 1.34
N ARG A 107 10.53 -15.67 1.52
CA ARG A 107 10.60 -17.14 1.62
C ARG A 107 11.90 -17.80 1.12
N ARG A 108 12.83 -17.96 2.04
CA ARG A 108 13.47 -19.23 2.42
C ARG A 108 14.37 -18.90 3.61
N ARG A 109 14.46 -19.81 4.59
CA ARG A 109 15.57 -19.81 5.55
C ARG A 109 16.83 -19.53 4.72
N SER A 110 17.43 -18.34 4.89
CA SER A 110 18.83 -18.17 4.50
C SER A 110 19.51 -19.38 5.12
N PRO A 111 20.22 -20.21 4.36
CA PRO A 111 20.82 -21.41 4.92
C PRO A 111 21.92 -21.07 5.95
N GLY A 112 22.03 -19.82 6.42
CA GLY A 112 23.00 -19.41 7.42
C GLY A 112 24.40 -19.80 6.95
N HIS A 113 25.15 -20.42 7.86
CA HIS A 113 26.47 -20.96 7.55
C HIS A 113 26.43 -22.34 6.86
N THR A 114 25.27 -22.98 6.68
CA THR A 114 25.15 -24.33 6.11
C THR A 114 25.82 -24.51 4.74
N PRO A 115 25.82 -23.55 3.78
CA PRO A 115 26.56 -23.70 2.52
C PRO A 115 28.07 -23.70 2.75
N VAL A 116 28.56 -22.89 3.70
CA VAL A 116 29.97 -22.80 4.07
C VAL A 116 30.41 -24.07 4.79
N VAL A 117 29.61 -24.55 5.75
CA VAL A 117 29.86 -25.81 6.47
C VAL A 117 29.86 -26.99 5.51
N ALA A 118 28.91 -27.07 4.57
CA ALA A 118 28.88 -28.13 3.56
C ALA A 118 30.10 -28.06 2.62
N ALA A 119 30.55 -26.85 2.25
CA ALA A 119 31.75 -26.67 1.43
C ALA A 119 33.03 -27.08 2.18
N VAL A 120 33.15 -26.72 3.46
CA VAL A 120 34.28 -27.13 4.32
C VAL A 120 34.27 -28.64 4.54
N ALA A 121 33.11 -29.24 4.83
CA ALA A 121 32.97 -30.69 4.97
C ALA A 121 33.33 -31.43 3.67
N GLY A 122 32.92 -30.89 2.51
CA GLY A 122 33.32 -31.40 1.20
C GLY A 122 34.82 -31.29 0.95
N LEU A 123 35.46 -30.18 1.35
CA LEU A 123 36.91 -30.00 1.25
C LEU A 123 37.65 -31.02 2.13
N VAL A 124 37.20 -31.22 3.37
CA VAL A 124 37.77 -32.23 4.27
C VAL A 124 37.62 -33.63 3.68
N LEU A 125 36.46 -33.97 3.11
CA LEU A 125 36.23 -35.27 2.46
C LEU A 125 37.18 -35.50 1.27
N VAL A 126 37.44 -34.47 0.47
CA VAL A 126 38.38 -34.52 -0.66
C VAL A 126 39.83 -34.67 -0.18
N LEU A 127 40.20 -33.99 0.91
CA LEU A 127 41.57 -34.01 1.44
C LEU A 127 41.85 -35.21 2.35
N LEU A 128 40.81 -35.89 2.86
CA LEU A 128 40.92 -37.01 3.78
C LEU A 128 41.97 -38.05 3.35
N PRO A 129 42.01 -38.52 2.09
CA PRO A 129 42.94 -39.57 1.69
C PRO A 129 44.40 -39.10 1.71
N LEU A 130 44.61 -37.81 1.40
CA LEU A 130 45.92 -37.17 1.45
C LEU A 130 46.41 -37.01 2.90
N LEU A 131 45.48 -36.75 3.82
CA LEU A 131 45.77 -36.54 5.25
C LEU A 131 45.98 -37.84 6.01
N THR A 132 45.27 -38.91 5.65
CA THR A 132 45.33 -40.20 6.36
C THR A 132 46.29 -41.20 5.72
N GLY A 133 46.82 -40.91 4.53
CA GLY A 133 47.72 -41.82 3.80
C GLY A 133 47.07 -43.14 3.42
N VAL A 134 45.74 -43.16 3.23
CA VAL A 134 44.98 -44.39 2.95
C VAL A 134 45.27 -44.86 1.53
N GLU A 135 45.66 -46.12 1.37
CA GLU A 135 45.73 -46.77 0.07
C GLU A 135 44.33 -47.15 -0.41
N PHE A 136 43.97 -46.69 -1.60
CA PHE A 136 42.65 -46.96 -2.19
C PHE A 136 42.61 -48.35 -2.81
N THR A 137 41.90 -49.27 -2.17
CA THR A 137 41.34 -50.42 -2.89
C THR A 137 40.19 -49.95 -3.80
N ALA A 138 39.95 -50.66 -4.90
CA ALA A 138 38.86 -50.34 -5.84
C ALA A 138 37.49 -50.06 -5.18
N PRO A 139 36.99 -50.86 -4.20
CA PRO A 139 35.72 -50.55 -3.55
C PRO A 139 35.77 -49.27 -2.70
N VAL A 140 36.88 -49.02 -2.00
CA VAL A 140 37.05 -47.80 -1.18
C VAL A 140 37.10 -46.56 -2.07
N LEU A 141 37.76 -46.65 -3.24
CA LEU A 141 37.79 -45.57 -4.22
C LEU A 141 36.38 -45.23 -4.72
N ILE A 142 35.58 -46.24 -5.06
CA ILE A 142 34.19 -46.05 -5.54
C ILE A 142 33.33 -45.39 -4.47
N VAL A 143 33.41 -45.84 -3.21
CA VAL A 143 32.66 -45.22 -2.09
C VAL A 143 33.09 -43.77 -1.88
N TRP A 144 34.40 -43.50 -1.91
CA TRP A 144 34.91 -42.14 -1.74
C TRP A 144 34.48 -41.21 -2.88
N LEU A 145 34.57 -41.66 -4.15
CA LEU A 145 34.13 -40.87 -5.31
C LEU A 145 32.63 -40.57 -5.27
N THR A 146 31.80 -41.54 -4.88
CA THR A 146 30.33 -41.35 -4.78
C THR A 146 29.97 -40.37 -3.66
N LEU A 147 30.59 -40.47 -2.49
CA LEU A 147 30.41 -39.52 -1.38
C LEU A 147 30.85 -38.10 -1.78
N THR A 148 31.97 -37.99 -2.49
CA THR A 148 32.51 -36.71 -2.96
C THR A 148 31.58 -36.07 -3.99
N ALA A 149 31.10 -36.85 -4.96
CA ALA A 149 30.13 -36.40 -5.95
C ALA A 149 28.79 -35.97 -5.32
N GLY A 150 28.27 -36.75 -4.37
CA GLY A 150 27.05 -36.42 -3.62
C GLY A 150 27.20 -35.12 -2.82
N THR A 151 28.33 -34.94 -2.15
CA THR A 151 28.65 -33.72 -1.39
C THR A 151 28.79 -32.51 -2.33
N ALA A 152 29.45 -32.68 -3.46
CA ALA A 152 29.58 -31.62 -4.48
C ALA A 152 28.22 -31.18 -5.03
N LEU A 153 27.32 -32.12 -5.32
CA LEU A 153 25.93 -31.83 -5.75
C LEU A 153 25.14 -31.08 -4.67
N LEU A 154 25.28 -31.50 -3.40
CA LEU A 154 24.64 -30.83 -2.27
C LEU A 154 25.16 -29.40 -2.11
N VAL A 155 26.48 -29.20 -2.12
CA VAL A 155 27.13 -27.89 -2.05
C VAL A 155 26.68 -27.02 -3.22
N GLN A 156 26.66 -27.54 -4.45
CA GLN A 156 26.20 -26.80 -5.62
C GLN A 156 24.74 -26.36 -5.48
N ARG A 157 23.86 -27.23 -4.97
CA ARG A 157 22.45 -26.90 -4.73
C ARG A 157 22.29 -25.82 -3.66
N LEU A 158 23.01 -25.93 -2.55
CA LEU A 158 22.99 -24.95 -1.46
C LEU A 158 23.58 -23.61 -1.90
N ALA A 159 24.71 -23.61 -2.62
CA ALA A 159 25.38 -22.42 -3.14
C ALA A 159 24.49 -21.67 -4.14
N ARG A 160 23.83 -22.37 -5.08
CA ARG A 160 22.86 -21.76 -6.00
C ARG A 160 21.71 -21.07 -5.25
N GLY A 161 21.19 -21.72 -4.20
CA GLY A 161 20.16 -21.13 -3.34
C GLY A 161 20.64 -19.88 -2.60
N PHE A 162 21.84 -19.94 -2.02
CA PHE A 162 22.46 -18.82 -1.31
C PHE A 162 22.75 -17.62 -2.23
N LEU A 163 23.33 -17.86 -3.42
CA LEU A 163 23.64 -16.81 -4.38
C LEU A 163 22.37 -16.12 -4.90
N ARG A 164 21.27 -16.87 -5.13
CA ARG A 164 19.98 -16.28 -5.51
C ARG A 164 19.42 -15.37 -4.40
N ALA A 165 19.46 -15.83 -3.15
CA ALA A 165 19.02 -15.04 -2.00
C ALA A 165 19.85 -13.75 -1.84
N ARG A 166 21.18 -13.84 -2.02
CA ARG A 166 22.09 -12.69 -1.91
C ARG A 166 21.92 -11.69 -3.05
N ARG A 167 21.68 -12.16 -4.28
CA ARG A 167 21.36 -11.28 -5.43
C ARG A 167 20.05 -10.52 -5.20
N ALA A 168 18.99 -11.21 -4.76
CA ALA A 168 17.71 -10.57 -4.45
C ALA A 168 17.85 -9.48 -3.36
N GLN A 169 18.72 -9.69 -2.37
CA GLN A 169 19.02 -8.68 -1.35
C GLN A 169 19.78 -7.47 -1.91
N HIS A 170 20.76 -7.68 -2.79
CA HIS A 170 21.49 -6.58 -3.44
C HIS A 170 20.62 -5.80 -4.43
N GLU A 171 19.79 -6.49 -5.21
CA GLU A 171 18.83 -5.86 -6.13
C GLU A 171 17.81 -5.00 -5.37
N TYR A 172 17.25 -5.52 -4.27
CA TYR A 172 16.35 -4.76 -3.41
C TYR A 172 17.00 -3.52 -2.79
N ALA A 173 18.21 -3.68 -2.21
CA ALA A 173 18.95 -2.58 -1.61
C ALA A 173 19.32 -1.50 -2.66
N GLY A 174 19.57 -1.91 -3.91
CA GLY A 174 19.84 -0.98 -5.01
C GLY A 174 18.58 -0.29 -5.55
N GLU A 175 17.44 -0.95 -5.54
CA GLU A 175 16.19 -0.43 -6.13
C GLU A 175 15.35 0.41 -5.17
N PHE A 176 15.18 -0.05 -3.93
CA PHE A 176 14.30 0.58 -2.94
C PHE A 176 15.04 1.15 -1.73
N GLY A 177 16.33 0.83 -1.56
CA GLY A 177 17.14 1.32 -0.44
C GLY A 177 16.51 1.05 0.93
N GLY A 178 16.68 1.99 1.85
CA GLY A 178 16.03 2.00 3.17
C GLY A 178 14.65 2.66 3.17
N THR A 179 14.08 2.98 2.01
CA THR A 179 12.82 3.72 1.91
C THR A 179 11.66 2.90 2.44
N THR A 180 10.96 3.45 3.43
CA THR A 180 9.80 2.83 4.09
C THR A 180 8.47 3.44 3.65
N VAL A 181 8.48 4.68 3.17
CA VAL A 181 7.29 5.46 2.82
C VAL A 181 7.38 5.90 1.35
N PHE A 182 6.30 5.73 0.61
CA PHE A 182 6.18 6.10 -0.80
C PHE A 182 4.98 7.01 -1.02
N GLY A 183 5.15 8.02 -1.87
CA GLY A 183 4.12 9.02 -2.12
C GLY A 183 4.09 10.09 -1.04
N SER A 184 3.01 10.86 -1.00
CA SER A 184 2.78 11.86 0.03
C SER A 184 1.31 11.82 0.42
N PRO A 185 0.98 11.95 1.71
CA PRO A 185 -0.41 12.09 2.12
C PRO A 185 -0.98 13.39 1.56
N GLY A 186 -2.31 13.45 1.45
CA GLY A 186 -3.01 14.64 1.02
C GLY A 186 -2.52 15.93 1.69
N THR A 187 -2.38 16.99 0.89
CA THR A 187 -1.86 18.30 1.31
C THR A 187 -2.95 19.35 1.49
N GLU A 188 -4.18 19.07 1.04
CA GLU A 188 -5.31 20.00 1.11
C GLU A 188 -5.97 19.99 2.50
N ALA A 189 -6.62 21.09 2.88
CA ALA A 189 -7.21 21.24 4.22
C ALA A 189 -8.30 20.19 4.52
N ASP A 190 -9.02 19.73 3.50
CA ASP A 190 -10.04 18.68 3.55
C ASP A 190 -9.48 17.24 3.58
N GLU A 191 -8.15 17.09 3.53
CA GLU A 191 -7.45 15.80 3.62
C GLU A 191 -6.86 15.57 5.03
N LEU A 192 -7.43 16.22 6.06
CA LEU A 192 -6.97 16.10 7.45
C LEU A 192 -6.99 14.64 7.96
N ALA A 193 -8.03 13.87 7.64
CA ALA A 193 -8.10 12.44 7.97
C ALA A 193 -6.91 11.66 7.38
N GLU A 194 -6.54 11.95 6.14
CA GLU A 194 -5.43 11.26 5.47
C GLU A 194 -4.10 11.58 6.15
N ARG A 195 -3.87 12.83 6.54
CA ARG A 195 -2.66 13.22 7.29
C ARG A 195 -2.59 12.55 8.66
N LEU A 196 -3.69 12.53 9.40
CA LEU A 196 -3.75 11.86 10.70
C LEU A 196 -3.49 10.36 10.58
N THR A 197 -3.99 9.73 9.50
CA THR A 197 -3.68 8.33 9.20
C THR A 197 -2.22 8.15 8.85
N ALA A 198 -1.65 8.98 7.97
CA ALA A 198 -0.24 8.87 7.62
C ALA A 198 0.66 8.96 8.86
N GLU A 199 0.42 9.92 9.75
CA GLU A 199 1.15 10.05 11.01
C GLU A 199 0.99 8.81 11.91
N LEU A 200 -0.22 8.24 12.00
CA LEU A 200 -0.47 6.99 12.72
C LEU A 200 0.35 5.82 12.15
N LEU A 201 0.34 5.64 10.83
CA LEU A 201 1.05 4.55 10.16
C LEU A 201 2.56 4.72 10.34
N GLU A 202 3.08 5.93 10.15
CA GLU A 202 4.50 6.23 10.31
C GLU A 202 4.97 6.03 11.74
N ARG A 203 4.20 6.50 12.72
CA ARG A 203 4.54 6.42 14.14
C ARG A 203 4.58 4.98 14.65
N TYR A 204 3.62 4.15 14.26
CA TYR A 204 3.44 2.82 14.85
C TYR A 204 3.93 1.68 13.95
N LEU A 205 3.58 1.68 12.65
CA LEU A 205 3.79 0.52 11.78
C LEU A 205 5.18 0.46 11.16
N THR A 206 5.91 1.58 11.06
CA THR A 206 7.32 1.58 10.61
C THR A 206 8.25 0.81 11.55
N ARG A 207 7.76 0.48 12.75
CA ARG A 207 8.47 -0.41 13.67
C ARG A 207 8.70 -1.78 13.07
N PHE A 208 7.78 -2.29 12.25
CA PHE A 208 7.98 -3.51 11.48
C PHE A 208 9.06 -3.27 10.40
N PRO A 209 10.21 -3.97 10.44
CA PRO A 209 11.25 -3.78 9.43
C PRO A 209 10.77 -4.05 7.99
N GLY A 210 9.78 -4.93 7.85
CA GLY A 210 9.16 -5.30 6.58
C GLY A 210 8.07 -4.34 6.09
N ALA A 211 7.56 -3.43 6.93
CA ALA A 211 6.46 -2.55 6.54
C ALA A 211 6.90 -1.55 5.46
N ARG A 212 6.07 -1.39 4.44
CA ARG A 212 6.15 -0.36 3.41
C ARG A 212 4.81 0.35 3.31
N ILE A 213 4.84 1.66 3.49
CA ILE A 213 3.67 2.54 3.50
C ILE A 213 3.59 3.24 2.15
N PHE A 214 2.39 3.27 1.57
CA PHE A 214 2.10 3.95 0.31
C PHE A 214 0.98 4.94 0.56
N HIS A 215 1.18 6.19 0.14
CA HIS A 215 0.18 7.24 0.17
C HIS A 215 -0.28 7.54 -1.26
N GLY A 216 -1.59 7.64 -1.48
CA GLY A 216 -2.17 7.97 -2.78
C GLY A 216 -1.91 6.89 -3.83
N LEU A 217 -2.58 5.75 -3.67
CA LEU A 217 -2.49 4.63 -4.60
C LEU A 217 -3.58 4.70 -5.68
N ALA A 218 -3.17 4.60 -6.95
CA ALA A 218 -4.08 4.45 -8.07
C ALA A 218 -4.56 3.01 -8.26
N TRP A 219 -5.81 2.87 -8.67
CA TRP A 219 -6.24 1.64 -9.31
C TRP A 219 -5.42 1.34 -10.57
N PRO A 220 -5.31 0.06 -10.98
CA PRO A 220 -4.67 -0.29 -12.24
C PRO A 220 -5.28 0.49 -13.42
N GLY A 221 -4.45 1.28 -14.11
CA GLY A 221 -4.87 2.14 -15.23
C GLY A 221 -5.53 3.47 -14.84
N SER A 222 -5.64 3.77 -13.55
CA SER A 222 -6.07 5.08 -13.04
C SER A 222 -4.86 6.00 -12.88
N VAL A 223 -5.12 7.31 -12.95
CA VAL A 223 -4.15 8.37 -12.64
C VAL A 223 -4.48 9.10 -11.34
N PHE A 224 -5.57 8.69 -10.68
CA PHE A 224 -6.05 9.30 -9.44
C PHE A 224 -5.63 8.46 -8.24
N ALA A 225 -5.43 9.11 -7.09
CA ALA A 225 -5.31 8.43 -5.81
C ALA A 225 -6.68 7.84 -5.44
N ASP A 226 -6.93 6.60 -5.83
CA ASP A 226 -8.18 5.89 -5.55
C ASP A 226 -8.23 5.27 -4.15
N VAL A 227 -7.04 5.04 -3.55
CA VAL A 227 -6.86 4.54 -2.18
C VAL A 227 -5.94 5.49 -1.44
N ASP A 228 -6.42 6.01 -0.30
CA ASP A 228 -5.74 7.02 0.49
C ASP A 228 -4.37 6.51 0.98
N HIS A 229 -4.34 5.32 1.61
CA HIS A 229 -3.11 4.70 2.09
C HIS A 229 -3.09 3.19 1.87
N ALA A 230 -1.90 2.60 1.85
CA ALA A 230 -1.73 1.17 2.00
C ALA A 230 -0.48 0.79 2.78
N VAL A 231 -0.52 -0.39 3.39
CA VAL A 231 0.62 -0.95 4.12
C VAL A 231 0.89 -2.37 3.63
N LEU A 232 2.08 -2.59 3.09
CA LEU A 232 2.59 -3.91 2.72
C LEU A 232 3.55 -4.40 3.81
N CYS A 233 3.31 -5.60 4.35
CA CYS A 233 4.26 -6.28 5.24
C CYS A 233 4.21 -7.79 4.95
N GLY A 234 5.35 -8.37 4.57
CA GLY A 234 5.43 -9.73 4.05
C GLY A 234 4.56 -9.91 2.81
N ARG A 235 3.63 -10.88 2.88
CA ARG A 235 2.60 -11.12 1.84
C ARG A 235 1.22 -10.60 2.23
N ARG A 236 1.16 -9.60 3.10
CA ARG A 236 -0.07 -8.97 3.57
C ARG A 236 -0.11 -7.52 3.12
N LEU A 237 -1.20 -7.14 2.45
CA LEU A 237 -1.47 -5.78 2.02
C LEU A 237 -2.76 -5.30 2.66
N VAL A 238 -2.70 -4.13 3.29
CA VAL A 238 -3.87 -3.43 3.80
C VAL A 238 -4.12 -2.22 2.92
N LEU A 239 -5.33 -2.09 2.38
CA LEU A 239 -5.81 -0.86 1.74
C LEU A 239 -6.59 -0.06 2.76
N ILE A 240 -6.34 1.24 2.83
CA ILE A 240 -6.85 2.08 3.90
C ILE A 240 -7.57 3.28 3.29
N GLU A 241 -8.78 3.52 3.78
CA GLU A 241 -9.50 4.77 3.56
C GLU A 241 -9.61 5.53 4.88
N SER A 242 -9.39 6.83 4.83
CA SER A 242 -9.45 7.72 5.98
C SER A 242 -10.69 8.61 5.85
N LYS A 243 -11.58 8.58 6.86
CA LYS A 243 -12.81 9.38 6.84
C LYS A 243 -12.92 10.28 8.06
N GLN A 244 -13.37 11.51 7.85
CA GLN A 244 -13.86 12.36 8.93
C GLN A 244 -15.37 12.37 8.92
N TRP A 245 -15.99 11.79 9.95
CA TRP A 245 -17.43 11.73 10.08
C TRP A 245 -17.88 12.20 11.46
N LEU A 246 -19.18 12.51 11.56
CA LEU A 246 -19.75 12.99 12.81
C LEU A 246 -19.59 11.93 13.92
N PRO A 247 -19.33 12.34 15.18
CA PRO A 247 -19.30 11.43 16.33
C PRO A 247 -20.51 10.49 16.42
N GLY A 248 -20.31 9.28 16.90
CA GLY A 248 -21.34 8.23 17.01
C GLY A 248 -20.74 6.83 16.90
N HIS A 249 -21.61 5.83 17.03
CA HIS A 249 -21.26 4.44 16.88
C HIS A 249 -21.44 3.99 15.43
N TYR A 250 -20.40 3.45 14.81
CA TYR A 250 -20.41 2.94 13.44
C TYR A 250 -20.25 1.43 13.39
N GLU A 251 -21.03 0.78 12.53
CA GLU A 251 -20.99 -0.66 12.32
C GLU A 251 -21.34 -0.96 10.87
N THR A 252 -20.97 -2.14 10.39
CA THR A 252 -21.38 -2.62 9.08
C THR A 252 -22.51 -3.62 9.26
N ALA A 253 -23.60 -3.42 8.52
CA ALA A 253 -24.69 -4.39 8.47
C ALA A 253 -24.25 -5.65 7.69
N GLU A 254 -24.98 -6.75 7.84
CA GLU A 254 -24.73 -8.02 7.13
C GLU A 254 -24.68 -7.86 5.59
N ASP A 255 -25.37 -6.87 5.04
CA ASP A 255 -25.38 -6.56 3.62
C ASP A 255 -24.26 -5.62 3.16
N GLY A 256 -23.29 -5.33 4.03
CA GLY A 256 -22.14 -4.47 3.75
C GLY A 256 -22.42 -2.97 3.83
N ARG A 257 -23.66 -2.55 4.16
CA ARG A 257 -23.99 -1.12 4.32
C ARG A 257 -23.58 -0.63 5.70
N LEU A 258 -23.08 0.60 5.75
CA LEU A 258 -22.72 1.24 7.01
C LEU A 258 -23.95 1.73 7.77
N LEU A 259 -23.96 1.50 9.07
CA LEU A 259 -24.90 2.08 10.01
C LEU A 259 -24.18 3.08 10.92
N ARG A 260 -24.89 4.11 11.35
CA ARG A 260 -24.49 5.01 12.43
C ARG A 260 -25.60 5.05 13.46
N ASN A 261 -25.30 4.69 14.70
CA ASN A 261 -26.26 4.57 15.80
C ASN A 261 -27.48 3.71 15.39
N GLY A 262 -27.24 2.55 14.76
CA GLY A 262 -28.26 1.60 14.30
C GLY A 262 -29.11 2.06 13.11
N ARG A 263 -28.78 3.19 12.46
CA ARG A 263 -29.49 3.68 11.27
C ARG A 263 -28.58 3.72 10.06
N LEU A 264 -29.14 3.44 8.87
CA LEU A 264 -28.41 3.50 7.62
C LEU A 264 -27.67 4.84 7.47
N PHE A 265 -26.34 4.77 7.41
CA PHE A 265 -25.49 5.91 7.24
C PHE A 265 -25.50 6.36 5.77
N ARG A 266 -25.76 7.65 5.56
CA ARG A 266 -25.82 8.27 4.21
C ARG A 266 -24.78 9.37 4.03
N GLY A 267 -23.78 9.45 4.92
CA GLY A 267 -22.73 10.47 4.90
C GLY A 267 -21.60 10.20 3.91
N GLY A 268 -21.65 9.07 3.21
CA GLY A 268 -20.67 8.66 2.20
C GLY A 268 -20.54 7.15 2.16
N GLY A 269 -20.12 6.62 1.03
CA GLY A 269 -19.72 5.22 0.89
C GLY A 269 -18.20 5.06 0.99
N SER A 270 -17.76 3.80 1.05
CA SER A 270 -16.35 3.42 0.89
C SER A 270 -16.15 2.81 -0.51
N ARG A 271 -15.01 3.10 -1.13
CA ARG A 271 -14.57 2.44 -2.37
C ARG A 271 -13.69 1.23 -2.07
N LEU A 272 -13.35 0.96 -0.81
CA LEU A 272 -12.51 -0.17 -0.40
C LEU A 272 -12.98 -1.52 -0.93
N PRO A 273 -14.27 -1.89 -0.95
CA PRO A 273 -14.69 -3.18 -1.51
C PRO A 273 -14.27 -3.32 -2.98
N GLU A 274 -14.49 -2.29 -3.78
CA GLU A 274 -14.09 -2.27 -5.20
C GLU A 274 -12.57 -2.25 -5.35
N SER A 275 -11.86 -1.47 -4.51
CA SER A 275 -10.40 -1.46 -4.47
C SER A 275 -9.84 -2.86 -4.16
N LEU A 276 -10.39 -3.54 -3.15
CA LEU A 276 -9.94 -4.87 -2.76
C LEU A 276 -10.10 -5.88 -3.88
N ASP A 277 -11.20 -5.82 -4.64
CA ASP A 277 -11.42 -6.69 -5.79
C ASP A 277 -10.38 -6.45 -6.88
N ARG A 278 -10.15 -5.17 -7.25
CA ARG A 278 -9.16 -4.80 -8.27
C ARG A 278 -7.73 -5.20 -7.89
N TYR A 279 -7.34 -4.98 -6.63
CA TYR A 279 -6.00 -5.35 -6.17
C TYR A 279 -5.84 -6.86 -5.97
N ARG A 280 -6.92 -7.60 -5.70
CA ARG A 280 -6.87 -9.06 -5.64
C ARG A 280 -6.55 -9.68 -7.00
N ASP A 281 -7.10 -9.11 -8.07
CA ASP A 281 -6.79 -9.52 -9.44
C ASP A 281 -5.35 -9.15 -9.83
N LEU A 282 -4.87 -7.98 -9.39
CA LEU A 282 -3.51 -7.51 -9.66
C LEU A 282 -2.44 -8.34 -8.93
N LEU A 283 -2.70 -8.73 -7.67
CA LEU A 283 -1.70 -9.26 -6.75
C LEU A 283 -2.07 -10.68 -6.27
N PRO A 284 -2.00 -11.70 -7.14
CA PRO A 284 -2.40 -13.04 -6.79
C PRO A 284 -1.56 -13.62 -5.65
N GLY A 285 -2.24 -14.13 -4.63
CA GLY A 285 -1.64 -14.77 -3.47
C GLY A 285 -1.11 -13.82 -2.40
N ILE A 286 -1.32 -12.51 -2.54
CA ILE A 286 -1.21 -11.56 -1.43
C ILE A 286 -2.50 -11.67 -0.61
N ALA A 287 -2.37 -11.69 0.71
CA ALA A 287 -3.52 -11.58 1.59
C ALA A 287 -3.92 -10.11 1.66
N LEU A 288 -5.15 -9.79 1.25
CA LEU A 288 -5.67 -8.42 1.25
C LEU A 288 -6.68 -8.20 2.37
N ARG A 289 -6.61 -7.03 3.00
CA ARG A 289 -7.65 -6.48 3.88
C ARG A 289 -7.88 -5.01 3.57
N GLY A 290 -9.10 -4.54 3.76
CA GLY A 290 -9.44 -3.13 3.82
C GLY A 290 -9.53 -2.66 5.28
N ALA A 291 -9.27 -1.40 5.52
CA ALA A 291 -9.54 -0.76 6.81
C ALA A 291 -10.03 0.67 6.57
N MET A 292 -11.21 1.00 7.10
CA MET A 292 -11.74 2.36 7.03
C MET A 292 -11.54 3.04 8.37
N ILE A 293 -10.52 3.89 8.46
CA ILE A 293 -10.18 4.57 9.71
C ILE A 293 -11.06 5.81 9.85
N LEU A 294 -11.80 5.87 10.95
CA LEU A 294 -12.75 6.94 11.23
C LEU A 294 -12.19 7.92 12.25
N TYR A 295 -12.22 9.19 11.90
CA TYR A 295 -11.91 10.31 12.78
C TYR A 295 -13.17 11.16 13.00
N PRO A 296 -13.36 11.70 14.21
CA PRO A 296 -14.48 12.59 14.49
C PRO A 296 -14.32 13.91 13.72
N SER A 297 -15.39 14.45 13.14
CA SER A 297 -15.37 15.74 12.42
C SER A 297 -15.60 16.97 13.32
N ARG A 298 -15.83 16.73 14.62
CA ARG A 298 -16.06 17.71 15.69
C ARG A 298 -15.93 17.01 17.04
N GLU A 299 -15.94 17.77 18.13
CA GLU A 299 -15.92 17.21 19.49
C GLU A 299 -17.06 16.20 19.71
N GLY A 300 -16.71 15.03 20.28
CA GLY A 300 -17.64 13.97 20.64
C GLY A 300 -17.07 12.57 20.47
N GLU A 301 -17.74 11.60 21.10
CA GLU A 301 -17.31 10.20 21.09
C GLU A 301 -17.54 9.53 19.73
N LEU A 302 -16.52 8.86 19.22
CA LEU A 302 -16.59 8.00 18.04
C LEU A 302 -16.20 6.58 18.42
N SER A 303 -17.08 5.62 18.15
CA SER A 303 -16.83 4.20 18.41
C SER A 303 -17.21 3.36 17.20
N THR A 304 -16.61 2.17 17.09
CA THR A 304 -16.97 1.20 16.04
C THR A 304 -17.21 -0.18 16.63
N ALA A 305 -18.08 -0.97 16.01
CA ALA A 305 -18.28 -2.37 16.36
C ALA A 305 -16.97 -3.18 16.17
N ALA A 306 -16.85 -4.30 16.87
CA ALA A 306 -15.72 -5.20 16.66
C ALA A 306 -15.80 -5.76 15.23
N PRO A 307 -14.69 -5.79 14.48
CA PRO A 307 -14.71 -6.30 13.11
C PRO A 307 -14.98 -7.81 13.11
N ASP A 308 -16.05 -8.24 12.44
CA ASP A 308 -16.45 -9.65 12.37
C ASP A 308 -16.31 -10.22 10.95
N GLY A 309 -15.07 -10.54 10.56
CA GLY A 309 -14.78 -11.17 9.27
C GLY A 309 -15.03 -10.30 8.03
N GLU A 310 -15.50 -9.08 8.21
CA GLU A 310 -15.73 -8.12 7.14
C GLU A 310 -14.43 -7.76 6.41
N PRO A 311 -14.46 -7.59 5.07
CA PRO A 311 -13.26 -7.30 4.30
C PRO A 311 -12.75 -5.86 4.50
N ALA A 312 -13.61 -4.91 4.87
CA ALA A 312 -13.27 -3.49 5.00
C ALA A 312 -14.06 -2.79 6.13
N PRO A 313 -13.87 -3.21 7.41
CA PRO A 313 -14.63 -2.68 8.52
C PRO A 313 -14.28 -1.22 8.82
N PRO A 314 -15.24 -0.42 9.33
CA PRO A 314 -14.94 0.84 10.00
C PRO A 314 -14.18 0.57 11.31
N LEU A 315 -13.10 1.30 11.56
CA LEU A 315 -12.28 1.16 12.76
C LEU A 315 -11.95 2.52 13.34
N THR A 316 -11.89 2.62 14.67
CA THR A 316 -11.17 3.73 15.32
C THR A 316 -9.67 3.58 15.10
N PRO A 317 -8.86 4.66 15.22
CA PRO A 317 -7.40 4.56 15.14
C PRO A 317 -6.80 3.52 16.09
N VAL A 318 -7.33 3.42 17.31
CA VAL A 318 -6.89 2.45 18.32
C VAL A 318 -7.22 1.02 17.89
N GLN A 319 -8.47 0.75 17.49
CA GLN A 319 -8.87 -0.57 16.99
C GLN A 319 -8.05 -0.97 15.77
N PHE A 320 -7.74 -0.04 14.86
CA PHE A 320 -6.85 -0.30 13.73
C PHE A 320 -5.47 -0.78 14.17
N LEU A 321 -4.84 -0.15 15.16
CA LEU A 321 -3.52 -0.58 15.65
C LEU A 321 -3.56 -1.99 16.27
N HIS A 322 -4.61 -2.34 17.01
CA HIS A 322 -4.76 -3.69 17.55
C HIS A 322 -5.00 -4.73 16.46
N GLU A 323 -5.99 -4.50 15.59
CA GLU A 323 -6.45 -5.47 14.60
C GLU A 323 -5.48 -5.62 13.43
N ILE A 324 -5.14 -4.50 12.79
CA ILE A 324 -4.30 -4.49 11.60
C ILE A 324 -2.83 -4.64 11.98
N GLY A 325 -2.37 -3.97 13.04
CA GLY A 325 -1.02 -4.17 13.55
C GLY A 325 -0.78 -5.62 13.98
N GLY A 326 -1.74 -6.23 14.69
CA GLY A 326 -1.70 -7.64 15.04
C GLY A 326 -1.65 -8.56 13.82
N TRP A 327 -2.48 -8.28 12.81
CA TRP A 327 -2.50 -9.07 11.58
C TRP A 327 -1.21 -8.96 10.75
N LEU A 328 -0.61 -7.76 10.66
CA LEU A 328 0.67 -7.53 9.97
C LEU A 328 1.85 -8.17 10.72
N SER A 329 1.78 -8.24 12.06
CA SER A 329 2.86 -8.78 12.91
C SER A 329 3.24 -10.25 12.63
N ALA A 330 2.42 -10.99 11.88
CA ALA A 330 2.73 -12.37 11.50
C ALA A 330 3.91 -12.49 10.53
N GLU A 331 4.25 -11.42 9.79
CA GLU A 331 5.41 -11.37 8.90
C GLU A 331 6.17 -10.02 9.05
N PRO A 332 6.66 -9.69 10.26
CA PRO A 332 7.02 -8.32 10.62
C PRO A 332 8.31 -7.83 9.95
N SER A 333 9.14 -8.75 9.46
CA SER A 333 10.48 -8.46 8.92
C SER A 333 10.63 -8.80 7.44
N THR A 334 9.58 -9.27 6.77
CA THR A 334 9.62 -9.64 5.35
C THR A 334 8.85 -8.64 4.50
N VAL A 335 9.13 -8.58 3.19
CA VAL A 335 8.33 -7.85 2.21
C VAL A 335 8.36 -8.63 0.89
N ASP A 336 7.23 -8.69 0.19
CA ASP A 336 7.16 -9.28 -1.13
C ASP A 336 7.66 -8.29 -2.19
N HIS A 337 8.77 -8.61 -2.86
CA HIS A 337 9.46 -7.65 -3.74
C HIS A 337 8.67 -7.33 -5.03
N GLU A 338 8.01 -8.32 -5.60
CA GLU A 338 7.21 -8.15 -6.82
C GLU A 338 6.02 -7.25 -6.53
N THR A 339 5.35 -7.50 -5.41
CA THR A 339 4.26 -6.66 -4.92
C THR A 339 4.73 -5.24 -4.60
N LEU A 340 5.86 -5.08 -3.91
CA LEU A 340 6.44 -3.77 -3.63
C LEU A 340 6.66 -2.97 -4.92
N ARG A 341 7.31 -3.57 -5.93
CA ARG A 341 7.55 -2.92 -7.21
C ARG A 341 6.24 -2.53 -7.91
N ALA A 342 5.26 -3.44 -7.94
CA ALA A 342 3.96 -3.17 -8.54
C ALA A 342 3.25 -1.99 -7.85
N LEU A 343 3.25 -1.96 -6.51
CA LEU A 343 2.63 -0.88 -5.74
C LEU A 343 3.35 0.45 -5.91
N THR A 344 4.69 0.48 -5.91
CA THR A 344 5.46 1.72 -6.15
C THR A 344 5.11 2.34 -7.51
N GLY A 345 4.87 1.52 -8.54
CA GLY A 345 4.44 1.99 -9.86
C GLY A 345 3.02 2.57 -9.91
N LEU A 346 2.21 2.36 -8.88
CA LEU A 346 0.83 2.85 -8.77
C LEU A 346 0.68 4.08 -7.87
N VAL A 347 1.78 4.62 -7.32
CA VAL A 347 1.74 5.82 -6.47
C VAL A 347 1.66 7.08 -7.33
N THR A 348 0.60 7.88 -7.17
CA THR A 348 0.23 8.98 -8.09
C THR A 348 1.02 10.29 -7.91
N GLY A 349 2.21 10.23 -7.31
CA GLY A 349 3.02 11.42 -6.97
C GLY A 349 4.53 11.18 -6.89
N GLN A 350 5.03 10.09 -7.48
CA GLN A 350 6.49 9.87 -7.55
C GLN A 350 7.14 10.87 -8.52
N PRO A 351 8.26 11.51 -8.17
CA PRO A 351 9.08 12.18 -9.17
C PRO A 351 9.56 11.15 -10.20
N GLU A 352 9.42 11.45 -11.50
CA GLU A 352 9.86 10.56 -12.57
C GLU A 352 11.29 10.09 -12.30
N ARG A 353 11.49 8.77 -12.17
CA ARG A 353 12.84 8.19 -12.20
C ARG A 353 13.34 8.38 -13.62
N THR A 354 14.12 9.44 -13.86
CA THR A 354 14.96 9.55 -15.05
C THR A 354 15.83 8.29 -15.13
N ALA A 355 15.66 7.57 -16.25
CA ALA A 355 16.33 6.32 -16.57
C ALA A 355 17.86 6.45 -16.67
#